data_AF-A0A813FNZ7-F1
#
_entry.id   AF-A0A813FNZ7-F1
#
_cell.length_a   1.000
_cell.length_b   1.000
_cell.length_c   1.000
_cell.angle_alpha   90.00
_cell.angle_beta   90.00
_cell.angle_gamma   90.00
#
_symmetry.space_group_name_H-M   'P 1'
#
loop_
_entity.id
_entity.type
_entity.pdbx_description
1 polymer ?
#
loop_
_entity_poly.entity_id
_entity_poly.type
_entity_poly.pdbx_seq_one_letter_code
_entity_poly.pdbx_strand_id
1 'polypeptide(L)'
;MMETATLELVRRIGQCTPKDLADVAWALAMLRYNSNRTMAAISDATGSLMNDFSSAQLARVIWSLDAFGHQRLVRDLLRSCAPVKEQTSQGAVRFSDRSEILAAAGIFGQAPSLEDQLDLCFMQPVAMTLTGIASGQAISSSRFRGLAEKAPHLGFIHTARVLQPTGVRVTSGRKRCPGWAVEARDLIRSIFDDSEPLETMPMSDKEERVSIPVVDKNTYQRNMADFGVDNFGKIGGRCLLNQLGIGWAGDHWVGQAKQFIAAWADGVGKRSDDWKANTIHRRIYVFAEYHFASTLWPMAPLLEGTSFQLNGLRSDPEMARRPWLCAVPLPISKWVDRTLCAEFQLLVEVCEMLNRSGIEMTSPELRHSVYGYMNMYLSEPSCVSCVGGMKQFQTLFPGVDLLVECSSVVEPLMARMEMDLASRVREDTPTT
;
A
#
# COMPACT_ATOMS: atom_id res chain seq x y z
N MET A 1 11.79 -27.83 20.37
CA MET A 1 12.65 -27.84 19.16
C MET A 1 13.33 -26.49 18.94
N MET A 2 12.60 -25.38 18.79
CA MET A 2 13.20 -24.04 18.61
C MET A 2 14.14 -23.62 19.75
N GLU A 3 13.75 -23.86 21.00
CA GLU A 3 14.57 -23.56 22.17
C GLU A 3 15.94 -24.27 22.12
N THR A 4 15.94 -25.59 21.87
CA THR A 4 17.16 -26.39 21.70
C THR A 4 18.04 -25.86 20.57
N ALA A 5 17.46 -25.48 19.44
CA ALA A 5 18.19 -24.92 18.31
C ALA A 5 18.84 -23.57 18.66
N THR A 6 18.10 -22.69 19.36
CA THR A 6 18.67 -21.40 19.81
C THR A 6 19.74 -21.54 20.88
N LEU A 7 19.63 -22.52 21.78
CA LEU A 7 20.69 -22.84 22.75
C LEU A 7 21.96 -23.34 22.06
N GLU A 8 21.83 -24.22 21.07
CA GLU A 8 22.98 -24.70 20.31
C GLU A 8 23.60 -23.59 19.45
N LEU A 9 22.79 -22.68 18.89
CA LEU A 9 23.28 -21.48 18.22
C LEU A 9 24.12 -20.62 19.17
N VAL A 10 23.62 -20.33 20.37
CA VAL A 10 24.38 -19.54 21.37
C VAL A 10 25.70 -20.23 21.71
N ARG A 11 25.72 -21.57 21.82
CA ARG A 11 26.95 -22.34 22.07
C ARG A 11 27.97 -22.25 20.93
N ARG A 12 27.50 -22.10 19.69
CA ARG A 12 28.34 -22.02 18.48
C ARG A 12 28.45 -20.62 17.89
N ILE A 13 27.99 -19.58 18.58
CA ILE A 13 27.87 -18.23 18.00
C ILE A 13 29.20 -17.69 17.48
N GLY A 14 30.33 -18.03 18.12
CA GLY A 14 31.68 -17.65 17.69
C GLY A 14 32.18 -18.40 16.45
N GLN A 15 31.45 -19.40 15.95
CA GLN A 15 31.72 -20.12 14.70
C GLN A 15 30.83 -19.64 13.55
N CYS A 16 29.86 -18.77 13.83
CA CYS A 16 28.92 -18.26 12.83
C CYS A 16 29.58 -17.19 11.95
N THR A 17 29.29 -17.24 10.65
CA THR A 17 29.65 -16.16 9.72
C THR A 17 28.64 -15.00 9.82
N PRO A 18 28.96 -13.80 9.29
CA PRO A 18 27.99 -12.71 9.17
C PRO A 18 26.68 -13.10 8.48
N LYS A 19 26.78 -13.95 7.45
CA LYS A 19 25.63 -14.49 6.73
C LYS A 19 24.75 -15.34 7.65
N ASP A 20 25.35 -16.24 8.42
CA ASP A 20 24.62 -17.12 9.34
C ASP A 20 23.88 -16.31 10.40
N LEU A 21 24.55 -15.31 10.99
CA LEU A 21 23.94 -14.42 11.99
C LEU A 21 22.74 -13.66 11.41
N ALA A 22 22.87 -13.09 10.20
CA ALA A 22 21.80 -12.37 9.54
C ALA A 22 20.60 -13.26 9.16
N ASP A 23 20.87 -14.44 8.58
CA ASP A 23 19.82 -15.36 8.15
C ASP A 23 19.09 -15.96 9.36
N VAL A 24 19.80 -16.28 10.46
CA VAL A 24 19.18 -16.78 11.68
C VAL A 24 18.38 -15.69 12.40
N ALA A 25 18.91 -14.48 12.55
CA ALA A 25 18.15 -13.36 13.14
C ALA A 25 16.84 -13.12 12.38
N TRP A 26 16.91 -13.10 11.04
CA TRP A 26 15.75 -12.93 10.18
C TRP A 26 14.75 -14.09 10.31
N ALA A 27 15.24 -15.33 10.33
CA ALA A 27 14.39 -16.50 10.52
C ALA A 27 13.65 -16.45 11.87
N LEU A 28 14.33 -16.06 12.95
CA LEU A 28 13.71 -15.88 14.26
C LEU A 28 12.62 -14.81 14.21
N ALA A 29 12.87 -13.67 13.58
CA ALA A 29 11.89 -12.59 13.40
C ALA A 29 10.67 -13.05 12.59
N MET A 30 10.88 -13.74 11.47
CA MET A 30 9.80 -14.26 10.63
C MET A 30 8.97 -15.33 11.34
N LEU A 31 9.60 -16.18 12.14
CA LEU A 31 8.94 -17.18 12.98
C LEU A 31 8.35 -16.59 14.27
N ARG A 32 8.60 -15.30 14.54
CA ARG A 32 8.20 -14.59 15.77
C ARG A 32 8.68 -15.26 17.05
N TYR A 33 9.81 -15.98 16.98
CA TYR A 33 10.40 -16.63 18.15
C TYR A 33 11.36 -15.66 18.85
N ASN A 34 10.88 -15.02 19.91
CA ASN A 34 11.69 -14.09 20.70
C ASN A 34 12.51 -14.82 21.77
N SER A 35 13.83 -14.82 21.61
CA SER A 35 14.76 -15.30 22.63
C SER A 35 15.76 -14.20 22.97
N ASN A 36 15.51 -13.49 24.09
CA ASN A 36 16.35 -12.38 24.55
C ASN A 36 17.84 -12.77 24.63
N ARG A 37 18.15 -13.98 25.12
CA ARG A 37 19.51 -14.49 25.23
C ARG A 37 20.16 -14.66 23.86
N THR A 38 19.40 -15.18 22.89
CA THR A 38 19.88 -15.43 21.54
C THR A 38 20.08 -14.13 20.77
N MET A 39 19.13 -13.19 20.88
CA MET A 39 19.24 -11.88 20.24
C MET A 39 20.39 -11.04 20.82
N ALA A 40 20.64 -11.12 22.12
CA ALA A 40 21.83 -10.52 22.73
C ALA A 40 23.12 -11.15 22.18
N ALA A 41 23.21 -12.48 22.13
CA ALA A 41 24.38 -13.18 21.59
C ALA A 41 24.63 -12.86 20.10
N ILE A 42 23.57 -12.77 19.29
CA ILE A 42 23.65 -12.34 17.89
C ILE A 42 24.18 -10.90 17.83
N SER A 43 23.63 -9.98 18.62
CA SER A 43 24.09 -8.59 18.65
C SER A 43 25.56 -8.46 19.03
N ASP A 44 26.02 -9.17 20.06
CA ASP A 44 27.41 -9.15 20.51
C ASP A 44 28.36 -9.71 19.43
N ALA A 45 27.96 -10.81 18.78
CA ALA A 45 28.72 -11.41 17.69
C ALA A 45 28.75 -10.51 16.45
N THR A 46 27.63 -9.86 16.12
CA THR A 46 27.55 -8.85 15.04
C THR A 46 28.48 -7.66 15.32
N GLY A 47 28.53 -7.18 16.57
CA GLY A 47 29.48 -6.14 16.97
C GLY A 47 30.94 -6.52 16.71
N SER A 48 31.31 -7.78 16.96
CA SER A 48 32.68 -8.29 16.78
C SER A 48 33.05 -8.52 15.31
N LEU A 49 32.07 -8.85 14.46
CA LEU A 49 32.26 -9.15 13.04
C LEU A 49 31.86 -7.99 12.12
N MET A 50 31.67 -6.78 12.67
CA MET A 50 31.03 -5.65 11.97
C MET A 50 31.64 -5.33 10.60
N ASN A 51 32.96 -5.46 10.45
CA ASN A 51 33.67 -5.17 9.20
C ASN A 51 33.46 -6.23 8.11
N ASP A 52 33.03 -7.43 8.49
CA ASP A 52 32.83 -8.57 7.59
C ASP A 52 31.37 -8.65 7.08
N PHE A 53 30.45 -7.87 7.66
CA PHE A 53 29.06 -7.81 7.24
C PHE A 53 28.91 -7.06 5.91
N SER A 54 28.17 -7.68 4.98
CA SER A 54 27.53 -6.91 3.92
C SER A 54 26.43 -6.05 4.53
N SER A 55 26.10 -4.95 3.86
CA SER A 55 25.12 -4.04 4.44
C SER A 55 23.70 -4.59 4.46
N ALA A 56 23.35 -5.48 3.51
CA ALA A 56 22.10 -6.21 3.54
C ALA A 56 22.01 -7.20 4.71
N GLN A 57 23.11 -7.87 5.03
CA GLN A 57 23.17 -8.77 6.19
C GLN A 57 22.97 -7.99 7.49
N LEU A 58 23.62 -6.83 7.61
CA LEU A 58 23.51 -5.99 8.80
C LEU A 58 22.11 -5.40 8.97
N ALA A 59 21.49 -4.94 7.88
CA ALA A 59 20.11 -4.47 7.88
C ALA A 59 19.12 -5.54 8.38
N ARG A 60 19.29 -6.81 7.95
CA ARG A 60 18.47 -7.93 8.46
C ARG A 60 18.62 -8.13 9.96
N VAL A 61 19.84 -8.07 10.50
CA VAL A 61 20.06 -8.18 11.96
C VAL A 61 19.35 -7.04 12.68
N ILE A 62 19.51 -5.80 12.22
CA ILE A 62 18.91 -4.62 12.84
C ILE A 62 17.38 -4.70 12.83
N TRP A 63 16.76 -5.02 11.69
CA TRP A 63 15.32 -5.20 11.58
C TRP A 63 14.80 -6.32 12.50
N SER A 64 15.55 -7.41 12.61
CA SER A 64 15.17 -8.54 13.46
C SER A 64 15.21 -8.17 14.95
N LEU A 65 16.21 -7.41 15.39
CA LEU A 65 16.31 -6.92 16.76
C LEU A 65 15.18 -5.94 17.10
N ASP A 66 14.86 -5.04 16.17
CA ASP A 66 13.76 -4.10 16.33
C ASP A 66 12.39 -4.78 16.40
N ALA A 67 12.14 -5.78 15.55
CA ALA A 67 10.89 -6.53 15.56
C ALA A 67 10.55 -7.15 16.92
N PHE A 68 11.56 -7.36 17.78
CA PHE A 68 11.41 -7.85 19.16
C PHE A 68 11.60 -6.77 20.24
N GLY A 69 11.72 -5.50 19.86
CA GLY A 69 11.82 -4.36 20.78
C GLY A 69 13.20 -4.19 21.42
N HIS A 70 14.28 -4.76 20.85
CA HIS A 70 15.64 -4.66 21.39
C HIS A 70 16.31 -3.31 21.05
N GLN A 71 15.66 -2.19 21.38
CA GLN A 71 16.08 -0.83 21.03
C GLN A 71 17.48 -0.45 21.54
N ARG A 72 17.90 -1.04 22.68
CA ARG A 72 19.27 -0.85 23.19
C ARG A 72 20.31 -1.48 22.27
N LEU A 73 20.10 -2.75 21.87
CA LEU A 73 21.01 -3.48 20.99
C LEU A 73 21.09 -2.84 19.60
N VAL A 74 19.94 -2.40 19.06
CA VAL A 74 19.89 -1.63 17.80
C VAL A 74 20.77 -0.38 17.90
N ARG A 75 20.65 0.40 18.97
CA ARG A 75 21.47 1.61 19.17
C ARG A 75 22.96 1.30 19.31
N ASP A 76 23.31 0.27 20.06
CA ASP A 76 24.70 -0.10 20.29
C ASP A 76 25.36 -0.60 18.97
N LEU A 77 24.62 -1.35 18.15
CA LEU A 77 25.06 -1.74 16.80
C LEU A 77 25.19 -0.54 15.87
N LEU A 78 24.19 0.34 15.80
CA LEU A 78 24.24 1.53 14.93
C LEU A 78 25.39 2.47 15.29
N ARG A 79 25.71 2.63 16.58
CA ARG A 79 26.89 3.38 17.03
C ARG A 79 28.19 2.74 16.55
N SER A 80 28.25 1.41 16.58
CA SER A 80 29.41 0.65 16.12
C SER A 80 29.57 0.70 14.58
N CYS A 81 28.49 0.98 13.84
CA CYS A 81 28.52 1.18 12.39
C CYS A 81 29.07 2.56 11.97
N ALA A 82 28.93 3.58 12.81
CA ALA A 82 29.27 4.96 12.48
C ALA A 82 30.76 5.20 12.15
N PRO A 83 31.74 4.67 12.91
CA PRO A 83 33.17 4.95 12.65
C PRO A 83 33.79 4.10 11.53
N VAL A 84 33.16 3.00 11.10
CA VAL A 84 33.75 2.01 10.18
C VAL A 84 34.01 2.56 8.76
N LYS A 85 33.54 3.76 8.39
CA LYS A 85 33.57 4.23 6.98
C LYS A 85 33.97 5.68 6.72
N GLU A 86 34.73 6.31 7.60
CA GLU A 86 35.48 7.55 7.25
C GLU A 86 36.84 7.25 6.58
N GLN A 87 37.34 6.01 6.65
CA GLN A 87 38.68 5.63 6.14
C GLN A 87 38.73 5.09 4.69
N THR A 88 37.60 4.92 3.99
CA THR A 88 37.60 4.55 2.56
C THR A 88 37.48 5.79 1.68
N SER A 89 38.47 6.67 1.73
CA SER A 89 38.55 7.90 0.94
C SER A 89 38.97 7.69 -0.53
N GLN A 90 39.12 6.45 -1.02
CA GLN A 90 39.53 6.18 -2.41
C GLN A 90 38.78 5.05 -3.13
N GLY A 91 37.74 4.46 -2.54
CA GLY A 91 36.94 3.42 -3.20
C GLY A 91 35.47 3.77 -3.15
N ALA A 92 34.82 3.87 -4.32
CA ALA A 92 33.37 4.05 -4.42
C ALA A 92 32.63 2.85 -3.80
N VAL A 93 32.42 2.88 -2.47
CA VAL A 93 31.50 1.97 -1.80
C VAL A 93 30.15 2.15 -2.49
N ARG A 94 29.59 1.07 -3.05
CA ARG A 94 28.32 1.11 -3.78
C ARG A 94 27.22 1.56 -2.83
N PHE A 95 26.50 2.61 -3.24
CA PHE A 95 25.44 3.25 -2.45
C PHE A 95 24.30 2.29 -2.06
N SER A 96 24.05 1.25 -2.87
CA SER A 96 23.10 0.16 -2.57
C SER A 96 23.35 -0.48 -1.22
N ASP A 97 24.62 -0.52 -0.80
CA ASP A 97 24.98 -1.15 0.45
C ASP A 97 24.53 -0.23 1.62
N ARG A 98 24.70 1.09 1.50
CA ARG A 98 24.32 2.01 2.58
C ARG A 98 22.81 2.18 2.75
N SER A 99 22.01 2.08 1.70
CA SER A 99 20.57 2.37 1.78
C SER A 99 19.81 1.38 2.66
N GLU A 100 20.22 0.11 2.74
CA GLU A 100 19.53 -0.88 3.58
C GLU A 100 19.80 -0.65 5.08
N ILE A 101 21.04 -0.35 5.46
CA ILE A 101 21.38 0.00 6.85
C ILE A 101 20.70 1.31 7.23
N LEU A 102 20.64 2.28 6.31
CA LEU A 102 20.00 3.57 6.57
C LEU A 102 18.47 3.47 6.63
N ALA A 103 17.86 2.62 5.80
CA ALA A 103 16.43 2.32 5.88
C ALA A 103 16.09 1.61 7.20
N ALA A 104 16.98 0.75 7.70
CA ALA A 104 16.89 0.25 9.06
C ALA A 104 17.02 1.38 10.08
N ALA A 105 18.14 2.10 10.09
CA ALA A 105 18.44 3.14 11.08
C ALA A 105 17.41 4.28 11.15
N GLY A 106 16.88 4.70 10.02
CA GLY A 106 16.01 5.88 9.92
C GLY A 106 14.57 5.65 10.37
N ILE A 107 14.12 4.38 10.49
CA ILE A 107 12.90 4.05 11.24
C ILE A 107 13.03 4.45 12.71
N PHE A 108 14.27 4.55 13.23
CA PHE A 108 14.55 4.62 14.67
C PHE A 108 14.88 6.00 15.23
N GLY A 109 14.99 7.06 14.41
CA GLY A 109 15.00 8.45 14.89
C GLY A 109 16.12 8.85 15.87
N GLN A 110 17.25 8.12 15.90
CA GLN A 110 18.19 8.15 17.06
C GLN A 110 19.68 8.32 16.70
N ALA A 111 20.01 8.82 15.49
CA ALA A 111 21.39 9.19 15.15
C ALA A 111 21.40 10.46 14.29
N PRO A 112 21.41 11.67 14.89
CA PRO A 112 21.30 12.94 14.17
C PRO A 112 22.31 13.08 13.03
N SER A 113 23.57 12.69 13.26
CA SER A 113 24.63 12.76 12.24
C SER A 113 24.43 11.77 11.08
N LEU A 114 23.77 10.64 11.33
CA LEU A 114 23.45 9.65 10.30
C LEU A 114 22.18 10.04 9.54
N GLU A 115 21.21 10.63 10.23
CA GLU A 115 20.03 11.26 9.63
C GLU A 115 20.42 12.44 8.75
N ASP A 116 21.35 13.30 9.17
CA ASP A 116 21.85 14.40 8.36
C ASP A 116 22.55 13.89 7.10
N GLN A 117 23.34 12.81 7.20
CA GLN A 117 23.97 12.18 6.03
C GLN A 117 22.94 11.50 5.12
N LEU A 118 21.91 10.87 5.68
CA LEU A 118 20.79 10.31 4.92
C LEU A 118 20.01 11.41 4.21
N ASP A 119 19.75 12.51 4.91
CA ASP A 119 19.00 13.64 4.40
C ASP A 119 19.77 14.30 3.25
N LEU A 120 21.06 14.60 3.44
CA LEU A 120 21.91 15.21 2.43
C LEU A 120 22.20 14.28 1.23
N CYS A 121 22.59 13.03 1.48
CA CYS A 121 23.07 12.15 0.40
C CYS A 121 21.94 11.49 -0.40
N PHE A 122 20.72 11.46 0.13
CA PHE A 122 19.65 10.64 -0.42
C PHE A 122 18.30 11.34 -0.45
N MET A 123 17.82 11.80 0.71
CA MET A 123 16.47 12.34 0.81
C MET A 123 16.35 13.63 0.02
N GLN A 124 17.35 14.49 0.08
CA GLN A 124 17.40 15.75 -0.66
C GLN A 124 17.47 15.50 -2.19
N PRO A 125 18.35 14.62 -2.73
CA PRO A 125 18.29 14.26 -4.15
C PRO A 125 16.95 13.68 -4.62
N VAL A 126 16.32 12.82 -3.80
CA VAL A 126 15.00 12.23 -4.10
C VAL A 126 13.94 13.33 -4.07
N ALA A 127 13.90 14.14 -3.00
CA ALA A 127 12.97 15.24 -2.84
C ALA A 127 13.12 16.29 -3.94
N MET A 128 14.34 16.68 -4.31
CA MET A 128 14.60 17.60 -5.43
C MET A 128 14.13 17.02 -6.76
N THR A 129 14.33 15.72 -6.98
CA THR A 129 13.87 15.03 -8.20
C THR A 129 12.34 15.01 -8.25
N LEU A 130 11.68 14.67 -7.14
CA LEU A 130 10.22 14.69 -7.05
C LEU A 130 9.65 16.11 -7.14
N THR A 131 10.36 17.12 -6.61
CA THR A 131 10.00 18.55 -6.73
C THR A 131 10.13 19.01 -8.18
N GLY A 132 11.18 18.57 -8.89
CA GLY A 132 11.33 18.77 -10.33
C GLY A 132 10.15 18.19 -11.11
N ILE A 133 9.77 16.94 -10.84
CA ILE A 133 8.59 16.31 -11.47
C ILE A 133 7.32 17.10 -11.16
N ALA A 134 7.10 17.46 -9.90
CA ALA A 134 5.93 18.22 -9.46
C ALA A 134 5.84 19.62 -10.07
N SER A 135 6.98 20.21 -10.46
CA SER A 135 7.06 21.50 -11.17
C SER A 135 7.06 21.37 -12.70
N GLY A 136 6.81 20.17 -13.24
CA GLY A 136 6.74 19.93 -14.68
C GLY A 136 8.09 19.73 -15.37
N GLN A 137 9.18 19.59 -14.61
CA GLN A 137 10.49 19.30 -15.18
C GLN A 137 10.54 17.87 -15.74
N ALA A 138 10.89 17.75 -17.02
CA ALA A 138 11.15 16.45 -17.63
C ALA A 138 12.34 15.74 -16.96
N ILE A 139 12.15 14.48 -16.59
CA ILE A 139 13.18 13.66 -15.95
C ILE A 139 13.56 12.52 -16.89
N SER A 140 14.86 12.31 -17.10
CA SER A 140 15.32 11.19 -17.91
C SER A 140 14.99 9.86 -17.25
N SER A 141 14.60 8.87 -18.06
CA SER A 141 14.29 7.51 -17.57
C SER A 141 15.48 6.88 -16.80
N SER A 142 16.71 7.24 -17.15
CA SER A 142 17.93 6.83 -16.42
C SER A 142 18.01 7.39 -15.01
N ARG A 143 17.61 8.65 -14.82
CA ARG A 143 17.59 9.30 -13.50
C ARG A 143 16.48 8.74 -12.62
N PHE A 144 15.30 8.49 -13.20
CA PHE A 144 14.19 7.86 -12.49
C PHE A 144 14.53 6.42 -12.06
N ARG A 145 15.09 5.62 -12.98
CA ARG A 145 15.56 4.26 -12.68
C ARG A 145 16.63 4.25 -11.60
N GLY A 146 17.61 5.15 -11.68
CA GLY A 146 18.65 5.29 -10.66
C GLY A 146 18.11 5.72 -9.29
N LEU A 147 16.94 6.38 -9.23
CA LEU A 147 16.26 6.69 -7.98
C LEU A 147 15.57 5.44 -7.41
N ALA A 148 14.81 4.73 -8.25
CA ALA A 148 14.07 3.53 -7.89
C ALA A 148 14.99 2.39 -7.42
N GLU A 149 16.14 2.19 -8.07
CA GLU A 149 17.15 1.20 -7.68
C GLU A 149 17.82 1.51 -6.34
N LYS A 150 17.96 2.79 -5.98
CA LYS A 150 18.60 3.23 -4.74
C LYS A 150 17.65 3.25 -3.53
N ALA A 151 16.34 3.27 -3.78
CA ALA A 151 15.31 3.56 -2.79
C ALA A 151 14.04 2.73 -2.97
N PRO A 152 14.11 1.38 -3.01
CA PRO A 152 12.94 0.57 -3.30
C PRO A 152 11.80 0.85 -2.30
N HIS A 153 12.13 1.12 -1.03
CA HIS A 153 11.15 1.50 0.01
C HIS A 153 11.74 2.53 1.00
N LEU A 154 11.09 3.68 1.14
CA LEU A 154 11.50 4.73 2.10
C LEU A 154 10.86 4.56 3.50
N GLY A 155 9.94 3.60 3.70
CA GLY A 155 9.16 3.55 4.93
C GLY A 155 8.32 4.83 5.14
N PHE A 156 7.47 4.88 6.17
CA PHE A 156 6.52 5.99 6.33
C PHE A 156 7.19 7.34 6.64
N ILE A 157 8.13 7.34 7.60
CA ILE A 157 8.77 8.56 8.11
C ILE A 157 9.58 9.24 7.01
N HIS A 158 10.40 8.49 6.26
CA HIS A 158 11.19 9.09 5.18
C HIS A 158 10.35 9.41 3.96
N THR A 159 9.33 8.61 3.62
CA THR A 159 8.37 9.00 2.58
C THR A 159 7.74 10.36 2.90
N ALA A 160 7.33 10.58 4.16
CA ALA A 160 6.82 11.86 4.62
C ALA A 160 7.85 12.99 4.48
N ARG A 161 9.09 12.74 4.93
CA ARG A 161 10.17 13.73 4.93
C ARG A 161 10.63 14.09 3.50
N VAL A 162 10.68 13.12 2.57
CA VAL A 162 11.00 13.33 1.13
C VAL A 162 9.91 14.10 0.39
N LEU A 163 8.64 13.86 0.74
CA LEU A 163 7.49 14.47 0.07
C LEU A 163 7.17 15.88 0.63
N GLN A 164 7.66 16.21 1.83
CA GLN A 164 7.44 17.53 2.42
C GLN A 164 7.88 18.71 1.53
N PRO A 165 9.06 18.69 0.87
CA PRO A 165 9.48 19.77 -0.03
C PRO A 165 8.63 19.91 -1.30
N THR A 166 7.91 18.86 -1.71
CA THR A 166 7.02 18.90 -2.88
C THR A 166 5.63 19.47 -2.55
N GLY A 167 5.43 19.97 -1.32
CA GLY A 167 4.14 20.40 -0.81
C GLY A 167 3.24 19.24 -0.36
N VAL A 168 3.66 17.99 -0.56
CA VAL A 168 2.90 16.81 -0.17
C VAL A 168 3.14 16.51 1.31
N ARG A 169 2.16 16.88 2.15
CA ARG A 169 2.15 16.46 3.56
C ARG A 169 1.60 15.06 3.70
N VAL A 170 2.47 14.12 4.06
CA VAL A 170 2.06 12.78 4.50
C VAL A 170 1.60 12.89 5.95
N THR A 171 0.29 13.04 6.17
CA THR A 171 -0.27 13.06 7.52
C THR A 171 -0.42 11.64 8.04
N SER A 172 0.27 11.30 9.13
CA SER A 172 -0.23 10.25 10.02
C SER A 172 -1.56 10.77 10.55
N GLY A 173 -2.65 10.03 10.32
CA GLY A 173 -4.02 10.50 10.54
C GLY A 173 -4.21 11.31 11.83
N ARG A 174 -5.03 12.36 11.72
CA ARG A 174 -5.48 13.35 12.74
C ARG A 174 -4.88 14.75 12.58
N LYS A 175 -5.34 15.52 11.57
CA LYS A 175 -5.80 16.93 11.71
C LYS A 175 -6.23 17.53 10.35
N ARG A 176 -7.04 18.59 10.43
CA ARG A 176 -7.76 19.29 9.35
C ARG A 176 -6.94 19.59 8.10
N CYS A 177 -7.64 19.59 6.96
CA CYS A 177 -7.18 19.95 5.64
C CYS A 177 -6.38 21.28 5.67
N PRO A 178 -5.10 21.29 5.25
CA PRO A 178 -4.28 22.50 5.27
C PRO A 178 -4.76 23.54 4.24
N GLY A 179 -4.54 24.82 4.50
CA GLY A 179 -4.93 25.93 3.62
C GLY A 179 -4.44 25.80 2.18
N TRP A 180 -3.26 25.20 1.95
CA TRP A 180 -2.74 25.00 0.59
C TRP A 180 -3.60 24.05 -0.26
N ALA A 181 -4.35 23.14 0.35
CA ALA A 181 -5.27 22.24 -0.37
C ALA A 181 -6.54 22.97 -0.84
N VAL A 182 -6.90 24.07 -0.16
CA VAL A 182 -7.94 25.01 -0.63
C VAL A 182 -7.36 25.86 -1.77
N GLU A 183 -6.13 26.37 -1.63
CA GLU A 183 -5.43 27.11 -2.70
C GLU A 183 -5.20 26.27 -3.96
N ALA A 184 -4.91 24.97 -3.82
CA ALA A 184 -4.77 24.06 -4.95
C ALA A 184 -6.11 23.79 -5.66
N ARG A 185 -7.24 23.78 -4.92
CA ARG A 185 -8.58 23.75 -5.54
C ARG A 185 -8.90 25.04 -6.28
N ASP A 186 -8.47 26.18 -5.76
CA ASP A 186 -8.69 27.48 -6.40
C ASP A 186 -7.79 27.67 -7.63
N LEU A 187 -6.57 27.12 -7.62
CA LEU A 187 -5.69 27.04 -8.78
C LEU A 187 -6.29 26.14 -9.87
N ILE A 188 -6.87 24.99 -9.49
CA ILE A 188 -7.57 24.10 -10.42
C ILE A 188 -8.80 24.79 -11.02
N ARG A 189 -9.59 25.55 -10.24
CA ARG A 189 -10.68 26.39 -10.80
C ARG A 189 -10.16 27.39 -11.84
N SER A 190 -8.99 27.99 -11.63
CA SER A 190 -8.40 28.94 -12.59
C SER A 190 -7.89 28.32 -13.88
N ILE A 191 -7.60 27.01 -13.88
CA ILE A 191 -7.25 26.24 -15.09
C ILE A 191 -8.52 25.90 -15.92
N PHE A 192 -9.70 26.00 -15.31
CA PHE A 192 -10.98 25.61 -15.88
C PHE A 192 -12.01 26.77 -15.92
N ASP A 193 -11.58 28.03 -15.85
CA ASP A 193 -12.45 29.20 -16.05
C ASP A 193 -12.05 29.98 -17.32
N ASP A 194 -13.06 30.35 -18.10
CA ASP A 194 -13.02 30.69 -19.52
C ASP A 194 -12.44 32.10 -19.80
N SER A 195 -11.34 32.18 -20.55
CA SER A 195 -11.09 33.34 -21.43
C SER A 195 -10.20 32.97 -22.63
N GLU A 196 -10.90 32.54 -23.69
CA GLU A 196 -10.53 32.38 -25.11
C GLU A 196 -10.19 30.97 -25.66
N PRO A 197 -10.70 30.63 -26.87
CA PRO A 197 -11.13 29.28 -27.21
C PRO A 197 -10.11 28.51 -28.05
N LEU A 198 -10.02 27.20 -27.81
CA LEU A 198 -9.34 26.26 -28.70
C LEU A 198 -10.20 25.99 -29.95
N GLU A 199 -9.60 26.16 -31.13
CA GLU A 199 -10.18 25.86 -32.44
C GLU A 199 -10.68 24.40 -32.51
N THR A 200 -11.98 24.21 -32.73
CA THR A 200 -12.58 22.88 -32.87
C THR A 200 -12.30 22.30 -34.26
N MET A 201 -11.71 21.10 -34.31
CA MET A 201 -11.71 20.29 -35.54
C MET A 201 -13.13 19.80 -35.87
N PRO A 202 -13.51 19.76 -37.17
CA PRO A 202 -14.82 19.29 -37.57
C PRO A 202 -14.96 17.81 -37.23
N MET A 203 -15.98 17.48 -36.47
CA MET A 203 -16.34 16.11 -36.16
C MET A 203 -17.02 15.47 -37.37
N SER A 204 -16.30 14.58 -38.05
CA SER A 204 -16.85 13.72 -39.10
C SER A 204 -17.82 12.67 -38.53
N ASP A 205 -18.85 12.40 -39.33
CA ASP A 205 -19.94 11.42 -39.30
C ASP A 205 -20.42 10.76 -38.00
N LYS A 206 -21.75 10.79 -37.85
CA LYS A 206 -22.55 10.34 -36.68
C LYS A 206 -22.57 8.81 -36.45
N GLU A 207 -21.99 8.00 -37.33
CA GLU A 207 -22.06 6.54 -37.22
C GLU A 207 -20.84 5.89 -36.51
N GLU A 208 -19.80 6.65 -36.18
CA GLU A 208 -18.53 6.09 -35.65
C GLU A 208 -18.33 6.24 -34.12
N ARG A 209 -19.41 6.50 -33.36
CA ARG A 209 -19.34 6.84 -31.91
C ARG A 209 -20.06 5.86 -30.99
N VAL A 210 -19.72 4.58 -31.12
CA VAL A 210 -19.95 3.59 -30.05
C VAL A 210 -18.62 2.94 -29.67
N SER A 211 -17.70 3.74 -29.17
CA SER A 211 -16.71 3.21 -28.25
C SER A 211 -16.48 4.28 -27.18
N ILE A 212 -16.66 3.88 -25.92
CA ILE A 212 -16.11 4.58 -24.77
C ILE A 212 -14.67 4.97 -25.16
N PRO A 213 -14.13 6.17 -24.81
CA PRO A 213 -12.71 6.46 -24.98
C PRO A 213 -11.92 5.61 -23.98
N VAL A 214 -11.94 4.30 -24.19
CA VAL A 214 -11.10 3.31 -23.56
C VAL A 214 -9.76 3.63 -24.17
N VAL A 215 -8.83 4.11 -23.35
CA VAL A 215 -7.40 3.90 -23.63
C VAL A 215 -7.31 2.46 -24.11
N ASP A 216 -6.95 2.23 -25.38
CA ASP A 216 -6.95 0.91 -26.02
C ASP A 216 -6.53 -0.13 -24.98
N LYS A 217 -7.31 -1.19 -24.81
CA LYS A 217 -7.13 -2.14 -23.70
C LYS A 217 -5.68 -2.62 -23.60
N ASN A 218 -5.02 -2.79 -24.74
CA ASN A 218 -3.61 -3.18 -24.81
C ASN A 218 -2.69 -2.06 -24.31
N THR A 219 -2.95 -0.80 -24.67
CA THR A 219 -2.25 0.38 -24.16
C THR A 219 -2.43 0.57 -22.66
N TYR A 220 -3.66 0.44 -22.15
CA TYR A 220 -3.93 0.47 -20.71
C TYR A 220 -3.19 -0.66 -19.97
N GLN A 221 -3.26 -1.87 -20.51
CA GLN A 221 -2.56 -3.04 -19.96
C GLN A 221 -1.04 -2.86 -19.96
N ARG A 222 -0.45 -2.31 -21.04
CA ARG A 222 0.98 -2.00 -21.10
C ARG A 222 1.39 -0.97 -20.05
N ASN A 223 0.67 0.15 -19.98
CA ASN A 223 0.95 1.21 -19.00
C ASN A 223 0.84 0.69 -17.56
N MET A 224 -0.13 -0.20 -17.29
CA MET A 224 -0.28 -0.83 -15.98
C MET A 224 0.83 -1.84 -15.67
N ALA A 225 1.32 -2.57 -16.67
CA ALA A 225 2.46 -3.48 -16.53
C ALA A 225 3.77 -2.72 -16.23
N ASP A 226 3.94 -1.54 -16.81
CA ASP A 226 5.15 -0.72 -16.66
C ASP A 226 5.37 -0.19 -15.23
N PHE A 227 4.35 -0.21 -14.37
CA PHE A 227 4.54 0.11 -12.94
C PHE A 227 5.47 -0.88 -12.23
N GLY A 228 5.56 -2.13 -12.70
CA GLY A 228 6.47 -3.13 -12.13
C GLY A 228 6.20 -3.51 -10.67
N VAL A 229 5.04 -3.12 -10.12
CA VAL A 229 4.64 -3.41 -8.73
C VAL A 229 3.20 -3.89 -8.66
N ASP A 230 2.92 -4.73 -7.67
CA ASP A 230 1.58 -5.30 -7.45
C ASP A 230 0.65 -4.35 -6.71
N ASN A 231 1.16 -3.68 -5.67
CA ASN A 231 0.50 -2.65 -4.88
C ASN A 231 1.56 -1.72 -4.28
N PHE A 232 1.14 -0.54 -3.82
CA PHE A 232 2.03 0.45 -3.21
C PHE A 232 1.98 0.48 -1.67
N GLY A 233 1.43 -0.58 -1.05
CA GLY A 233 1.11 -0.59 0.37
C GLY A 233 0.07 0.48 0.77
N LYS A 234 -0.18 0.64 2.07
CA LYS A 234 -1.21 1.57 2.58
C LYS A 234 -0.90 3.03 2.22
N ILE A 235 0.32 3.47 2.48
CA ILE A 235 0.73 4.86 2.34
C ILE A 235 0.88 5.22 0.87
N GLY A 236 1.64 4.43 0.10
CA GLY A 236 1.82 4.68 -1.32
C GLY A 236 0.51 4.53 -2.10
N GLY A 237 -0.34 3.56 -1.73
CA GLY A 237 -1.68 3.41 -2.28
C GLY A 237 -2.53 4.66 -2.02
N ARG A 238 -2.55 5.18 -0.79
CA ARG A 238 -3.27 6.42 -0.46
C ARG A 238 -2.75 7.63 -1.22
N CYS A 239 -1.43 7.76 -1.40
CA CYS A 239 -0.83 8.80 -2.23
C CYS A 239 -1.30 8.70 -3.68
N LEU A 240 -1.31 7.49 -4.26
CA LEU A 240 -1.80 7.26 -5.62
C LEU A 240 -3.29 7.58 -5.76
N LEU A 241 -4.13 7.12 -4.83
CA LEU A 241 -5.56 7.43 -4.84
C LEU A 241 -5.82 8.95 -4.79
N ASN A 242 -5.08 9.69 -3.97
CA ASN A 242 -5.17 11.16 -3.93
C ASN A 242 -4.84 11.78 -5.29
N GLN A 243 -3.77 11.32 -5.95
CA GLN A 243 -3.37 11.83 -7.27
C GLN A 243 -4.41 11.54 -8.36
N LEU A 244 -5.20 10.48 -8.19
CA LEU A 244 -6.27 10.12 -9.11
C LEU A 244 -7.57 10.91 -8.90
N GLY A 245 -7.65 11.72 -7.83
CA GLY A 245 -8.87 12.42 -7.42
C GLY A 245 -9.85 11.54 -6.64
N ILE A 246 -9.39 10.42 -6.08
CA ILE A 246 -10.21 9.56 -5.22
C ILE A 246 -10.10 10.09 -3.79
N GLY A 247 -11.22 10.41 -3.16
CA GLY A 247 -11.24 11.05 -1.84
C GLY A 247 -11.01 10.08 -0.67
N TRP A 248 -11.29 10.58 0.53
CA TRP A 248 -11.17 9.86 1.79
C TRP A 248 -12.56 9.62 2.38
N ALA A 249 -12.86 8.38 2.75
CA ALA A 249 -14.11 8.08 3.46
C ALA A 249 -14.02 8.58 4.91
N GLY A 250 -15.09 9.15 5.45
CA GLY A 250 -15.06 9.77 6.79
C GLY A 250 -14.81 8.78 7.93
N ASP A 251 -14.05 9.20 8.96
CA ASP A 251 -13.64 8.36 10.11
C ASP A 251 -14.80 7.61 10.77
N HIS A 252 -15.95 8.28 10.93
CA HIS A 252 -17.15 7.69 11.52
C HIS A 252 -17.66 6.50 10.70
N TRP A 253 -17.82 6.71 9.38
CA TRP A 253 -18.23 5.67 8.44
C TRP A 253 -17.22 4.52 8.39
N VAL A 254 -15.93 4.83 8.37
CA VAL A 254 -14.84 3.84 8.43
C VAL A 254 -14.95 2.98 9.69
N GLY A 255 -15.28 3.56 10.84
CA GLY A 255 -15.55 2.83 12.08
C GLY A 255 -16.73 1.86 11.95
N GLN A 256 -17.82 2.27 11.32
CA GLN A 256 -18.99 1.43 11.05
C GLN A 256 -18.66 0.29 10.08
N ALA A 257 -17.97 0.58 8.98
CA ALA A 257 -17.52 -0.42 8.01
C ALA A 257 -16.63 -1.48 8.67
N LYS A 258 -15.70 -1.08 9.55
CA LYS A 258 -14.88 -2.02 10.34
C LYS A 258 -15.73 -2.93 11.23
N GLN A 259 -16.70 -2.36 11.95
CA GLN A 259 -17.58 -3.14 12.82
C GLN A 259 -18.42 -4.14 12.00
N PHE A 260 -18.94 -3.71 10.85
CA PHE A 260 -19.68 -4.58 9.94
C PHE A 260 -18.80 -5.75 9.45
N ILE A 261 -17.59 -5.48 8.95
CA ILE A 261 -16.69 -6.52 8.46
C ILE A 261 -16.29 -7.47 9.59
N ALA A 262 -15.99 -6.96 10.79
CA ALA A 262 -15.66 -7.80 11.94
C ALA A 262 -16.82 -8.72 12.34
N ALA A 263 -18.05 -8.18 12.44
CA ALA A 263 -19.24 -8.97 12.77
C ALA A 263 -19.54 -10.03 11.70
N TRP A 264 -19.38 -9.67 10.41
CA TRP A 264 -19.56 -10.59 9.30
C TRP A 264 -18.51 -11.71 9.31
N ALA A 265 -17.24 -11.36 9.51
CA ALA A 265 -16.14 -12.32 9.59
C ALA A 265 -16.34 -13.31 10.75
N ASP A 266 -16.79 -12.85 11.91
CA ASP A 266 -17.11 -13.69 13.07
C ASP A 266 -18.30 -14.64 12.80
N GLY A 267 -19.28 -14.20 12.00
CA GLY A 267 -20.44 -15.02 11.62
C GLY A 267 -20.11 -16.10 10.58
N VAL A 268 -19.29 -15.78 9.58
CA VAL A 268 -18.92 -16.70 8.49
C VAL A 268 -17.82 -17.67 8.94
N GLY A 269 -16.87 -17.22 9.75
CA GLY A 269 -15.80 -18.07 10.30
C GLY A 269 -16.31 -19.24 11.15
N LYS A 270 -17.52 -19.12 11.74
CA LYS A 270 -18.16 -20.20 12.50
C LYS A 270 -18.89 -21.23 11.64
N ARG A 271 -19.27 -20.90 10.39
CA ARG A 271 -20.07 -21.78 9.51
C ARG A 271 -19.29 -22.35 8.32
N SER A 272 -18.19 -21.72 7.94
CA SER A 272 -17.36 -22.18 6.85
C SER A 272 -16.38 -23.23 7.37
N ASP A 273 -16.66 -24.53 7.15
CA ASP A 273 -15.69 -25.63 7.38
C ASP A 273 -14.35 -25.44 6.65
N ASP A 274 -14.28 -24.45 5.76
CA ASP A 274 -13.15 -24.03 4.96
C ASP A 274 -12.04 -23.31 5.75
N TRP A 275 -12.27 -22.92 7.02
CA TRP A 275 -11.15 -22.49 7.88
C TRP A 275 -10.17 -23.64 8.16
N LYS A 276 -10.61 -24.90 8.00
CA LYS A 276 -9.75 -26.09 8.08
C LYS A 276 -8.92 -26.32 6.81
N ALA A 277 -9.27 -25.68 5.69
CA ALA A 277 -8.33 -25.57 4.58
C ALA A 277 -7.27 -24.57 5.01
N ASN A 278 -6.12 -25.07 5.46
CA ASN A 278 -4.86 -24.38 5.80
C ASN A 278 -4.30 -23.51 4.63
N THR A 279 -5.15 -22.89 3.84
CA THR A 279 -4.77 -21.98 2.78
C THR A 279 -4.32 -20.68 3.44
N ILE A 280 -3.02 -20.42 3.35
CA ILE A 280 -2.28 -19.26 3.89
C ILE A 280 -2.77 -17.92 3.26
N HIS A 281 -3.77 -17.95 2.39
CA HIS A 281 -4.24 -16.77 1.67
C HIS A 281 -5.10 -15.87 2.55
N ARG A 282 -4.51 -14.73 2.89
CA ARG A 282 -5.19 -13.62 3.56
C ARG A 282 -6.43 -13.19 2.74
N ARG A 283 -7.59 -13.25 3.38
CA ARG A 283 -8.86 -12.77 2.82
C ARG A 283 -8.88 -11.24 2.83
N ILE A 284 -9.25 -10.65 1.71
CA ILE A 284 -9.40 -9.22 1.48
C ILE A 284 -10.90 -8.95 1.32
N TYR A 285 -11.43 -8.21 2.28
CA TYR A 285 -12.79 -7.72 2.34
C TYR A 285 -12.87 -6.29 1.83
N VAL A 286 -13.96 -6.02 1.11
CA VAL A 286 -14.35 -4.70 0.64
C VAL A 286 -15.80 -4.47 1.00
N PHE A 287 -16.08 -3.35 1.63
CA PHE A 287 -17.43 -2.88 1.93
C PHE A 287 -17.64 -1.54 1.26
N ALA A 288 -18.79 -1.32 0.67
CA ALA A 288 -19.14 -0.04 0.09
C ALA A 288 -20.55 0.39 0.47
N GLU A 289 -20.74 1.70 0.57
CA GLU A 289 -22.01 2.37 0.70
C GLU A 289 -22.08 3.42 -0.40
N TYR A 290 -23.18 3.46 -1.14
CA TYR A 290 -23.35 4.37 -2.26
C TYR A 290 -24.74 4.99 -2.25
N HIS A 291 -24.79 6.23 -2.72
CA HIS A 291 -26.01 6.97 -2.95
C HIS A 291 -25.86 7.76 -4.24
N PHE A 292 -26.61 7.36 -5.26
CA PHE A 292 -26.59 7.93 -6.60
C PHE A 292 -27.95 8.50 -6.98
N ALA A 293 -27.91 9.58 -7.73
CA ALA A 293 -29.04 10.20 -8.39
C ALA A 293 -28.70 10.49 -9.85
N SER A 294 -29.70 10.81 -10.67
CA SER A 294 -29.51 11.25 -12.05
C SER A 294 -30.08 12.65 -12.24
N THR A 295 -29.37 13.51 -12.97
CA THR A 295 -29.89 14.82 -13.38
C THR A 295 -31.05 14.72 -14.36
N LEU A 296 -31.21 13.58 -15.05
CA LEU A 296 -32.32 13.33 -15.98
C LEU A 296 -33.59 12.87 -15.25
N TRP A 297 -33.46 12.35 -14.03
CA TRP A 297 -34.57 11.89 -13.18
C TRP A 297 -34.48 12.49 -11.77
N PRO A 298 -34.67 13.81 -11.62
CA PRO A 298 -34.37 14.52 -10.38
C PRO A 298 -35.30 14.18 -9.20
N MET A 299 -36.41 13.49 -9.45
CA MET A 299 -37.45 13.24 -8.44
C MET A 299 -37.29 11.90 -7.69
N ALA A 300 -36.35 11.05 -8.08
CA ALA A 300 -36.16 9.75 -7.43
C ALA A 300 -34.66 9.43 -7.26
N PRO A 301 -34.25 8.86 -6.11
CA PRO A 301 -32.91 8.30 -5.98
C PRO A 301 -32.76 7.19 -7.00
N LEU A 302 -31.65 7.23 -7.76
CA LEU A 302 -31.39 6.26 -8.82
C LEU A 302 -30.97 4.93 -8.23
N LEU A 303 -30.09 4.99 -7.22
CA LEU A 303 -29.56 3.81 -6.56
C LEU A 303 -28.96 4.18 -5.20
N GLU A 304 -29.44 3.56 -4.14
CA GLU A 304 -28.90 3.69 -2.79
C GLU A 304 -28.75 2.30 -2.17
N GLY A 305 -27.64 2.06 -1.48
CA GLY A 305 -27.44 0.81 -0.79
C GLY A 305 -26.01 0.56 -0.31
N THR A 306 -25.78 -0.68 0.09
CA THR A 306 -24.47 -1.18 0.51
C THR A 306 -24.12 -2.45 -0.24
N SER A 307 -22.86 -2.61 -0.62
CA SER A 307 -22.35 -3.85 -1.23
C SER A 307 -21.13 -4.35 -0.46
N PHE A 308 -20.91 -5.65 -0.52
CA PHE A 308 -19.80 -6.30 0.17
C PHE A 308 -19.21 -7.39 -0.73
N GLN A 309 -17.88 -7.40 -0.85
CA GLN A 309 -17.16 -8.37 -1.67
C GLN A 309 -15.95 -8.95 -0.94
N LEU A 310 -15.61 -10.18 -1.31
CA LEU A 310 -14.48 -10.95 -0.79
C LEU A 310 -13.61 -11.43 -1.96
N ASN A 311 -12.29 -11.32 -1.83
CA ASN A 311 -11.38 -11.76 -2.88
C ASN A 311 -11.44 -13.27 -3.11
N GLY A 312 -11.31 -13.68 -4.37
CA GLY A 312 -11.24 -15.10 -4.76
C GLY A 312 -12.59 -15.83 -4.75
N LEU A 313 -13.64 -15.25 -4.16
CA LEU A 313 -15.01 -15.74 -4.31
C LEU A 313 -15.65 -15.07 -5.52
N ARG A 314 -16.21 -15.86 -6.44
CA ARG A 314 -17.06 -15.34 -7.51
C ARG A 314 -18.50 -15.31 -7.01
N SER A 315 -19.10 -14.14 -6.95
CA SER A 315 -20.55 -14.00 -6.76
C SER A 315 -21.32 -14.57 -7.96
N ASP A 316 -20.81 -14.33 -9.18
CA ASP A 316 -21.40 -14.81 -10.44
C ASP A 316 -20.32 -14.92 -11.54
N PRO A 317 -20.09 -16.10 -12.15
CA PRO A 317 -19.17 -16.27 -13.29
C PRO A 317 -19.48 -15.37 -14.49
N GLU A 318 -20.73 -14.98 -14.70
CA GLU A 318 -21.13 -14.11 -15.81
C GLU A 318 -20.72 -12.65 -15.57
N MET A 319 -20.72 -12.18 -14.32
CA MET A 319 -20.31 -10.82 -13.98
C MET A 319 -18.85 -10.54 -14.39
N ALA A 320 -17.96 -11.53 -14.25
CA ALA A 320 -16.55 -11.40 -14.63
C ALA A 320 -16.33 -11.23 -16.14
N ARG A 321 -17.32 -11.56 -16.98
CA ARG A 321 -17.24 -11.41 -18.43
C ARG A 321 -17.73 -10.04 -18.93
N ARG A 322 -18.25 -9.19 -18.04
CA ARG A 322 -18.90 -7.94 -18.44
C ARG A 322 -17.86 -6.84 -18.70
N PRO A 323 -18.06 -6.01 -19.74
CA PRO A 323 -17.00 -5.19 -20.31
C PRO A 323 -16.83 -3.81 -19.67
N TRP A 324 -17.54 -3.48 -18.58
CA TRP A 324 -17.59 -2.11 -18.04
C TRP A 324 -16.21 -1.62 -17.58
N LEU A 325 -15.47 -2.49 -16.91
CA LEU A 325 -14.15 -2.20 -16.37
C LEU A 325 -13.16 -3.26 -16.87
N CYS A 326 -11.90 -2.87 -17.00
CA CYS A 326 -10.81 -3.75 -17.38
C CYS A 326 -9.89 -4.00 -16.18
N ALA A 327 -9.81 -5.26 -15.76
CA ALA A 327 -8.74 -5.72 -14.87
C ALA A 327 -7.49 -6.05 -15.71
N VAL A 328 -6.31 -5.78 -15.15
CA VAL A 328 -5.02 -6.02 -15.82
C VAL A 328 -4.20 -7.01 -15.01
N PRO A 329 -3.72 -8.11 -15.62
CA PRO A 329 -2.74 -8.96 -14.95
C PRO A 329 -1.44 -8.18 -14.72
N LEU A 330 -0.92 -8.24 -13.50
CA LEU A 330 0.29 -7.51 -13.11
C LEU A 330 1.54 -8.40 -13.31
N PRO A 331 2.72 -7.84 -13.63
CA PRO A 331 3.90 -8.63 -13.99
C PRO A 331 4.37 -9.59 -12.90
N ILE A 332 4.33 -9.16 -11.63
CA ILE A 332 4.79 -9.96 -10.47
C ILE A 332 3.85 -11.14 -10.23
N SER A 333 2.56 -10.98 -10.56
CA SER A 333 1.50 -11.90 -10.21
C SER A 333 0.67 -12.33 -11.44
N LYS A 334 1.33 -12.62 -12.56
CA LYS A 334 0.63 -12.86 -13.84
C LYS A 334 -0.44 -13.96 -13.83
N TRP A 335 -0.38 -14.86 -12.84
CA TRP A 335 -1.33 -15.96 -12.64
C TRP A 335 -2.54 -15.59 -11.78
N VAL A 336 -2.52 -14.43 -11.12
CA VAL A 336 -3.62 -13.97 -10.30
C VAL A 336 -4.66 -13.31 -11.21
N ASP A 337 -5.84 -13.92 -11.27
CA ASP A 337 -7.00 -13.34 -11.96
C ASP A 337 -7.47 -12.11 -11.19
N ARG A 338 -7.08 -10.92 -11.68
CA ARG A 338 -7.42 -9.64 -11.05
C ARG A 338 -8.90 -9.29 -11.16
N THR A 339 -9.70 -10.00 -11.97
CA THR A 339 -11.16 -9.88 -11.95
C THR A 339 -11.77 -10.42 -10.65
N LEU A 340 -11.01 -11.20 -9.87
CA LEU A 340 -11.42 -11.77 -8.59
C LEU A 340 -10.99 -10.95 -7.37
N CYS A 341 -10.31 -9.82 -7.59
CA CYS A 341 -10.07 -8.87 -6.52
C CYS A 341 -11.41 -8.29 -6.04
N ALA A 342 -11.61 -8.23 -4.72
CA ALA A 342 -12.87 -7.79 -4.13
C ALA A 342 -13.27 -6.38 -4.58
N GLU A 343 -12.30 -5.47 -4.71
CA GLU A 343 -12.51 -4.09 -5.14
C GLU A 343 -13.06 -4.04 -6.56
N PHE A 344 -12.44 -4.84 -7.44
CA PHE A 344 -12.82 -4.88 -8.84
C PHE A 344 -14.23 -5.47 -9.01
N GLN A 345 -14.51 -6.58 -8.32
CA GLN A 345 -15.83 -7.21 -8.32
C GLN A 345 -16.91 -6.23 -7.83
N LEU A 346 -16.64 -5.50 -6.75
CA LEU A 346 -17.59 -4.54 -6.19
C LEU A 346 -17.87 -3.40 -7.17
N LEU A 347 -16.85 -2.83 -7.82
CA LEU A 347 -17.05 -1.77 -8.81
C LEU A 347 -17.84 -2.27 -10.03
N VAL A 348 -17.58 -3.49 -10.50
CA VAL A 348 -18.36 -4.11 -11.60
C VAL A 348 -19.80 -4.34 -11.18
N GLU A 349 -20.04 -4.80 -9.95
CA GLU A 349 -21.38 -4.96 -9.39
C GLU A 349 -22.16 -3.64 -9.38
N VAL A 350 -21.53 -2.56 -8.92
CA VAL A 350 -22.16 -1.25 -8.88
C VAL A 350 -22.47 -0.72 -10.29
N CYS A 351 -21.54 -0.88 -11.24
CA CYS A 351 -21.81 -0.57 -12.66
C CYS A 351 -23.02 -1.34 -13.20
N GLU A 352 -23.12 -2.62 -12.86
CA GLU A 352 -24.22 -3.48 -13.29
C GLU A 352 -25.55 -3.06 -12.64
N MET A 353 -25.54 -2.66 -11.37
CA MET A 353 -26.72 -2.13 -10.69
C MET A 353 -27.20 -0.84 -11.34
N LEU A 354 -26.30 0.10 -11.66
CA LEU A 354 -26.63 1.31 -12.40
C LEU A 354 -27.25 1.00 -13.77
N ASN A 355 -26.68 0.02 -14.49
CA ASN A 355 -27.22 -0.43 -15.77
C ASN A 355 -28.64 -1.01 -15.64
N ARG A 356 -28.90 -1.82 -14.60
CA ARG A 356 -30.25 -2.35 -14.30
C ARG A 356 -31.24 -1.27 -13.88
N SER A 357 -30.76 -0.18 -13.28
CA SER A 357 -31.56 1.01 -12.97
C SER A 357 -31.84 1.89 -14.19
N GLY A 358 -31.43 1.49 -15.40
CA GLY A 358 -31.73 2.19 -16.65
C GLY A 358 -30.62 3.13 -17.14
N ILE A 359 -29.45 3.15 -16.50
CA ILE A 359 -28.28 3.88 -17.02
C ILE A 359 -27.59 3.03 -18.08
N GLU A 360 -27.88 3.29 -19.35
CA GLU A 360 -27.20 2.61 -20.45
C GLU A 360 -25.69 2.95 -20.44
N MET A 361 -24.86 1.96 -20.11
CA MET A 361 -23.41 2.16 -19.93
C MET A 361 -22.68 2.61 -21.21
N THR A 362 -23.26 2.36 -22.38
CA THR A 362 -22.79 2.79 -23.69
C THR A 362 -23.09 4.26 -23.98
N SER A 363 -24.09 4.88 -23.34
CA SER A 363 -24.43 6.30 -23.51
C SER A 363 -23.62 7.18 -22.55
N PRO A 364 -22.72 8.05 -23.05
CA PRO A 364 -22.02 9.02 -22.21
C PRO A 364 -22.98 9.98 -21.50
N GLU A 365 -24.08 10.37 -22.14
CA GLU A 365 -25.07 11.31 -21.59
C GLU A 365 -25.74 10.73 -20.34
N LEU A 366 -26.21 9.48 -20.42
CA LEU A 366 -26.82 8.79 -19.28
C LEU A 366 -25.80 8.59 -18.16
N ARG A 367 -24.58 8.17 -18.47
CA ARG A 367 -23.53 7.99 -17.45
C ARG A 367 -23.12 9.30 -16.76
N HIS A 368 -22.94 10.37 -17.53
CA HIS A 368 -22.56 11.68 -16.99
C HIS A 368 -23.71 12.35 -16.24
N SER A 369 -24.96 11.91 -16.45
CA SER A 369 -26.09 12.34 -15.63
C SER A 369 -26.03 11.80 -14.20
N VAL A 370 -25.29 10.72 -13.95
CA VAL A 370 -25.18 10.09 -12.62
C VAL A 370 -24.26 10.93 -11.74
N TYR A 371 -24.76 11.27 -10.55
CA TYR A 371 -24.00 11.96 -9.53
C TYR A 371 -24.29 11.41 -8.13
N GLY A 372 -23.44 11.74 -7.17
CA GLY A 372 -23.57 11.30 -5.79
C GLY A 372 -22.24 10.89 -5.20
N TYR A 373 -22.24 9.93 -4.28
CA TYR A 373 -21.01 9.44 -3.66
C TYR A 373 -21.00 7.93 -3.49
N MET A 374 -19.79 7.39 -3.39
CA MET A 374 -19.53 6.00 -3.07
C MET A 374 -18.39 5.94 -2.05
N ASN A 375 -18.72 5.60 -0.81
CA ASN A 375 -17.73 5.27 0.21
C ASN A 375 -17.34 3.81 0.06
N MET A 376 -16.03 3.52 0.03
CA MET A 376 -15.50 2.18 -0.07
C MET A 376 -14.40 1.97 0.97
N TYR A 377 -14.50 0.87 1.69
CA TYR A 377 -13.59 0.47 2.74
C TYR A 377 -12.85 -0.79 2.30
N LEU A 378 -11.53 -0.77 2.44
CA LEU A 378 -10.62 -1.85 2.07
C LEU A 378 -9.91 -2.35 3.32
N SER A 379 -9.98 -3.67 3.54
CA SER A 379 -9.22 -4.32 4.62
C SER A 379 -7.71 -4.38 4.35
N GLU A 380 -7.30 -4.37 3.08
CA GLU A 380 -5.90 -4.40 2.64
C GLU A 380 -5.64 -3.41 1.50
N PRO A 381 -4.36 -3.03 1.26
CA PRO A 381 -4.01 -2.20 0.12
C PRO A 381 -4.42 -2.82 -1.21
N SER A 382 -5.12 -2.04 -2.04
CA SER A 382 -5.49 -2.48 -3.38
C SER A 382 -4.29 -2.70 -4.28
N CYS A 383 -4.39 -3.73 -5.13
CA CYS A 383 -3.46 -3.89 -6.23
C CYS A 383 -3.59 -2.74 -7.25
N VAL A 384 -2.54 -2.49 -8.03
CA VAL A 384 -2.51 -1.44 -9.05
C VAL A 384 -3.64 -1.60 -10.08
N SER A 385 -3.99 -2.84 -10.43
CA SER A 385 -5.14 -3.11 -11.31
C SER A 385 -6.47 -2.64 -10.71
N CYS A 386 -6.68 -2.78 -9.40
CA CYS A 386 -7.91 -2.33 -8.75
C CYS A 386 -7.97 -0.81 -8.64
N VAL A 387 -6.83 -0.17 -8.36
CA VAL A 387 -6.72 1.30 -8.39
C VAL A 387 -7.04 1.83 -9.79
N GLY A 388 -6.56 1.16 -10.83
CA GLY A 388 -6.94 1.46 -12.21
C GLY A 388 -8.43 1.23 -12.50
N GLY A 389 -9.04 0.21 -11.90
CA GLY A 389 -10.49 -0.02 -11.93
C GLY A 389 -11.29 1.14 -11.29
N MET A 390 -10.83 1.66 -10.15
CA MET A 390 -11.42 2.82 -9.49
C MET A 390 -11.35 4.06 -10.39
N LYS A 391 -10.23 4.28 -11.09
CA LYS A 391 -10.12 5.39 -12.05
C LYS A 391 -11.05 5.22 -13.25
N GLN A 392 -11.16 4.01 -13.79
CA GLN A 392 -12.13 3.71 -14.86
C GLN A 392 -13.56 4.00 -14.40
N PHE A 393 -13.93 3.65 -13.17
CA PHE A 393 -15.23 3.97 -12.60
C PHE A 393 -15.49 5.48 -12.53
N GLN A 394 -14.52 6.29 -12.06
CA GLN A 394 -14.65 7.75 -12.07
C GLN A 394 -14.77 8.33 -13.48
N THR A 395 -14.07 7.74 -14.46
CA THR A 395 -14.19 8.15 -15.87
C THR A 395 -15.57 7.78 -16.43
N LEU A 396 -16.14 6.65 -16.02
CA LEU A 396 -17.49 6.27 -16.40
C LEU A 396 -18.53 7.21 -15.79
N PHE A 397 -18.39 7.58 -14.52
CA PHE A 397 -19.35 8.40 -13.77
C PHE A 397 -18.68 9.64 -13.17
N PRO A 398 -18.41 10.69 -13.98
CA PRO A 398 -17.64 11.85 -13.54
C PRO A 398 -18.33 12.67 -12.44
N GLY A 399 -19.65 12.55 -12.27
CA GLY A 399 -20.40 13.19 -11.19
C GLY A 399 -20.38 12.44 -9.86
N VAL A 400 -19.74 11.27 -9.78
CA VAL A 400 -19.71 10.44 -8.57
C VAL A 400 -18.40 10.64 -7.79
N ASP A 401 -18.54 11.08 -6.54
CA ASP A 401 -17.43 11.17 -5.59
C ASP A 401 -17.07 9.79 -5.06
N LEU A 402 -16.00 9.20 -5.59
CA LEU A 402 -15.44 7.95 -5.09
C LEU A 402 -14.51 8.23 -3.90
N LEU A 403 -14.87 7.73 -2.72
CA LEU A 403 -14.17 7.92 -1.45
C LEU A 403 -13.66 6.57 -0.95
N VAL A 404 -12.34 6.39 -0.86
CA VAL A 404 -11.76 5.08 -0.53
C VAL A 404 -10.95 5.19 0.75
N GLU A 405 -11.12 4.27 1.68
CA GLU A 405 -10.22 4.12 2.83
C GLU A 405 -9.62 2.73 2.89
N CYS A 406 -8.31 2.66 3.11
CA CYS A 406 -7.58 1.42 3.28
C CYS A 406 -6.97 1.37 4.67
N SER A 407 -7.61 0.62 5.56
CA SER A 407 -7.04 0.33 6.87
C SER A 407 -7.13 -1.16 7.13
N SER A 408 -6.17 -1.70 7.87
CA SER A 408 -6.34 -3.06 8.37
C SER A 408 -7.48 -3.05 9.38
N VAL A 409 -8.62 -3.66 9.03
CA VAL A 409 -9.68 -4.03 10.00
C VAL A 409 -9.07 -4.84 11.13
N VAL A 410 -8.04 -5.62 10.77
CA VAL A 410 -7.40 -6.59 11.62
C VAL A 410 -6.13 -5.98 12.21
N GLU A 411 -6.28 -5.10 13.21
CA GLU A 411 -5.44 -5.30 14.40
C GLU A 411 -5.69 -6.74 14.86
N PRO A 412 -4.65 -7.53 15.13
CA PRO A 412 -4.70 -8.96 14.87
C PRO A 412 -5.90 -9.61 15.56
N LEU A 413 -6.84 -10.17 14.80
CA LEU A 413 -7.73 -11.25 15.29
C LEU A 413 -6.87 -12.41 15.86
N MET A 414 -5.59 -12.47 15.48
CA MET A 414 -4.55 -13.29 16.11
C MET A 414 -4.19 -12.88 17.55
N ALA A 415 -4.36 -11.62 17.97
CA ALA A 415 -4.18 -11.22 19.37
C ALA A 415 -5.28 -11.83 20.26
N ARG A 416 -6.46 -12.12 19.70
CA ARG A 416 -7.45 -12.98 20.36
C ARG A 416 -7.04 -14.45 20.38
N MET A 417 -6.42 -14.98 19.32
CA MET A 417 -5.83 -16.34 19.37
C MET A 417 -4.66 -16.45 20.36
N GLU A 418 -3.83 -15.41 20.51
CA GLU A 418 -2.77 -15.36 21.53
C GLU A 418 -3.36 -15.27 22.94
N MET A 419 -4.45 -14.51 23.13
CA MET A 419 -5.20 -14.52 24.39
C MET A 419 -5.89 -15.86 24.67
N ASP A 420 -6.39 -16.55 23.64
CA ASP A 420 -7.07 -17.85 23.77
C ASP A 420 -6.09 -19.03 23.89
N LEU A 421 -4.87 -18.91 23.35
CA LEU A 421 -3.76 -19.83 23.66
C LEU A 421 -3.24 -19.57 25.08
N ALA A 422 -3.09 -18.31 25.48
CA ALA A 422 -2.62 -17.97 26.82
C ALA A 422 -3.62 -18.37 27.93
N SER A 423 -4.93 -18.34 27.64
CA SER A 423 -5.95 -18.85 28.56
C SER A 423 -5.90 -20.38 28.67
N ARG A 424 -5.74 -21.10 27.55
CA ARG A 424 -5.58 -22.57 27.55
C ARG A 424 -4.31 -23.04 28.26
N VAL A 425 -3.20 -22.32 28.09
CA VAL A 425 -1.94 -22.63 28.79
C VAL A 425 -2.07 -22.40 30.31
N ARG A 426 -2.93 -21.49 30.76
CA ARG A 426 -3.19 -21.27 32.20
C ARG A 426 -4.09 -22.35 32.82
N GLU A 427 -5.02 -22.92 32.06
CA GLU A 427 -5.88 -24.01 32.54
C GLU A 427 -5.12 -25.35 32.68
N ASP A 428 -4.08 -25.57 31.88
CA ASP A 428 -3.22 -26.76 31.96
C ASP A 428 -2.09 -26.67 33.01
N THR A 429 -1.98 -25.55 33.74
CA THR A 429 -0.99 -25.44 34.83
C THR A 429 -1.62 -25.91 36.14
N PRO A 430 -1.24 -27.07 36.71
CA PRO A 430 -1.80 -27.54 37.96
C PRO A 430 -1.48 -26.54 39.08
N THR A 431 -2.52 -26.01 39.72
CA THR A 431 -2.41 -25.23 40.94
C THR A 431 -1.76 -26.11 42.02
N THR A 432 -0.54 -25.74 42.40
CA THR A 432 0.24 -26.37 43.46
C THR A 432 0.01 -25.69 44.79
#